data_AF-A0A970R3B4-F1
#
_entry.id   AF-A0A970R3B4-F1
#
_cell.length_a   1.000
_cell.length_b   1.000
_cell.length_c   1.000
_cell.angle_alpha   90.00
_cell.angle_beta   90.00
_cell.angle_gamma   90.00
#
_symmetry.space_group_name_H-M   'P 1'
#
loop_
_entity.id
_entity.type
_entity.pdbx_description
1 polymer ?
#
loop_
_entity_poly.entity_id
_entity_poly.type
_entity_poly.pdbx_seq_one_letter_code
_entity_poly.pdbx_strand_id
1 'polypeptide(L)'
;FDAKTYEDTYFLEDDFTFLRYSFGLGKGIRLARIVELTPYAAYGVESTSTDDYKDISTSYIKGGGILGINITHNFSIMGHLNFYAPFGNVDTETEDGDKVTEDFTWTDQFTDRSGMSMMFGLRLEF
;
A
#
# COMPACT_ATOMS: atom_id res chain seq x y z
N PHE A 1 -5.54 -4.25 -9.95
CA PHE A 1 -6.76 -3.46 -9.68
C PHE A 1 -7.04 -3.57 -8.19
N ASP A 2 -6.95 -2.46 -7.46
CA ASP A 2 -7.30 -2.38 -6.03
C ASP A 2 -8.76 -1.91 -6.00
N ALA A 3 -9.67 -2.76 -5.52
CA ALA A 3 -11.08 -2.41 -5.43
C ALA A 3 -11.36 -2.00 -3.99
N LYS A 4 -11.28 -0.70 -3.72
CA LYS A 4 -11.79 -0.08 -2.50
C LYS A 4 -13.05 0.71 -2.87
N THR A 5 -14.13 0.49 -2.12
CA THR A 5 -15.32 1.34 -2.19
C THR A 5 -15.13 2.47 -1.18
N TYR A 6 -15.18 3.69 -1.66
CA TYR A 6 -15.02 4.90 -0.86
C TYR A 6 -16.42 5.44 -0.54
N GLU A 7 -16.75 5.58 0.74
CA GLU A 7 -17.89 6.41 1.16
C GLU A 7 -17.33 7.81 1.47
N ASP A 8 -17.36 8.68 0.47
CA ASP A 8 -16.92 10.06 0.59
C ASP A 8 -17.83 10.81 1.57
N THR A 9 -17.28 11.12 2.75
CA THR A 9 -17.83 12.16 3.61
C THR A 9 -16.78 13.26 3.69
N TYR A 10 -17.11 14.41 3.11
CA TYR A 10 -16.37 15.69 3.03
C TYR A 10 -15.64 15.97 1.70
N PHE A 11 -16.19 16.98 1.03
CA PHE A 11 -15.70 17.66 -0.16
C PHE A 11 -14.23 18.10 -0.02
N LEU A 12 -13.33 17.45 -0.75
CA LEU A 12 -12.07 18.04 -1.18
C LEU A 12 -12.09 18.04 -2.70
N GLU A 13 -12.06 19.23 -3.29
CA GLU A 13 -12.14 19.49 -4.74
C GLU A 13 -10.77 19.29 -5.44
N ASP A 14 -9.78 18.77 -4.70
CA ASP A 14 -8.40 18.58 -5.15
C ASP A 14 -8.06 17.10 -5.38
N ASP A 15 -7.49 16.81 -6.56
CA ASP A 15 -7.06 15.48 -6.97
C ASP A 15 -5.71 15.11 -6.31
N PHE A 16 -5.74 14.33 -5.22
CA PHE A 16 -4.53 13.81 -4.59
C PHE A 16 -4.03 12.52 -5.28
N THR A 17 -2.80 12.54 -5.81
CA THR A 17 -2.14 11.34 -6.35
C THR A 17 -1.15 10.77 -5.34
N PHE A 18 -1.36 9.51 -4.96
CA PHE A 18 -0.52 8.82 -3.99
C PHE A 18 0.38 7.77 -4.63
N LEU A 19 1.63 7.76 -4.21
CA LEU A 19 2.64 6.80 -4.66
C LEU A 19 3.14 5.98 -3.47
N ARG A 20 3.10 4.66 -3.60
CA ARG A 20 3.52 3.71 -2.55
C ARG A 20 4.67 2.85 -3.05
N TYR A 21 5.76 2.83 -2.28
CA TYR A 21 6.86 1.90 -2.47
C TYR A 21 6.98 1.02 -1.23
N SER A 22 7.07 -0.29 -1.43
CA SER A 22 7.30 -1.22 -0.33
C SER A 22 8.22 -2.35 -0.71
N PHE A 23 9.07 -2.74 0.24
CA PHE A 23 9.94 -3.88 0.18
C PHE A 23 9.62 -4.80 1.38
N GLY A 24 9.67 -6.11 1.15
CA GLY A 24 9.35 -7.06 2.20
C GLY A 24 9.74 -8.48 1.86
N LEU A 25 9.45 -9.36 2.79
CA LEU A 25 9.72 -10.78 2.69
C LEU A 25 8.43 -11.57 2.90
N GLY A 26 8.25 -12.58 2.06
CA GLY A 26 7.14 -13.52 2.15
C GLY A 26 7.63 -14.94 2.13
N LYS A 27 6.84 -15.86 2.68
CA LYS A 27 7.13 -17.28 2.66
C LYS A 27 6.03 -18.02 1.92
N GLY A 28 6.36 -18.59 0.75
CA GLY A 28 5.45 -19.43 -0.01
C GLY A 28 5.18 -20.75 0.71
N ILE A 29 3.91 -21.06 0.95
CA ILE A 29 3.43 -22.30 1.54
C ILE A 29 2.49 -22.94 0.52
N ARG A 30 2.88 -24.09 -0.02
CA ARG A 30 2.03 -24.85 -0.94
C ARG A 30 0.95 -25.58 -0.15
N LEU A 31 -0.29 -25.13 -0.29
CA LEU A 31 -1.46 -25.78 0.30
C LEU A 31 -1.89 -26.98 -0.55
N ALA A 32 -1.75 -26.87 -1.86
CA ALA A 32 -2.00 -27.93 -2.82
C ALA A 32 -1.04 -27.81 -4.01
N ARG A 33 -1.08 -28.78 -4.93
CA ARG A 33 -0.25 -28.77 -6.15
C ARG A 33 -0.41 -27.49 -6.99
N ILE A 34 -1.63 -26.95 -7.03
CA ILE A 34 -1.99 -25.76 -7.82
C ILE A 34 -2.28 -24.53 -6.96
N VAL A 35 -2.18 -24.62 -5.63
CA VAL A 35 -2.53 -23.52 -4.71
C VAL A 35 -1.36 -23.21 -3.79
N GLU A 36 -0.94 -21.94 -3.78
CA GLU A 36 0.11 -21.42 -2.92
C GLU A 36 -0.43 -20.26 -2.09
N LEU A 37 -0.19 -20.31 -0.77
CA LEU A 37 -0.43 -19.21 0.14
C LEU A 37 0.91 -18.61 0.56
N THR A 38 1.08 -17.31 0.38
CA THR A 38 2.29 -16.58 0.75
C THR A 38 1.95 -15.52 1.79
N PRO A 39 2.01 -15.83 3.10
CA PRO A 39 2.08 -14.79 4.12
C PRO A 39 3.34 -13.93 3.92
N TYR A 40 3.22 -12.63 4.14
CA TYR A 40 4.33 -11.69 4.00
C TYR A 40 4.23 -10.53 4.98
N ALA A 41 5.38 -9.90 5.23
CA ALA A 41 5.50 -8.62 5.91
C ALA A 41 6.45 -7.71 5.12
N ALA A 42 6.12 -6.43 5.07
CA ALA A 42 6.81 -5.43 4.28
C ALA A 42 6.85 -4.09 5.02
N TYR A 43 7.85 -3.31 4.71
CA TYR A 43 7.98 -1.91 5.09
C TYR A 43 7.89 -1.06 3.82
N GLY A 44 7.27 0.10 3.91
CA GLY A 44 7.11 0.99 2.77
C GLY A 44 7.03 2.45 3.15
N VAL A 45 7.11 3.27 2.11
CA VAL A 45 6.96 4.72 2.16
C VAL A 45 5.85 5.09 1.19
N GLU A 46 4.98 5.99 1.64
CA GLU A 46 3.92 6.59 0.88
C GLU A 46 4.20 8.07 0.73
N SER A 47 4.06 8.59 -0.49
CA SER A 47 4.22 10.01 -0.80
C SER A 47 3.00 10.51 -1.57
N THR A 48 2.64 11.76 -1.35
CA THR A 48 1.61 12.49 -2.10
C THR A 48 2.17 13.84 -2.52
N SER A 49 1.76 14.30 -3.70
CA SER A 49 2.13 15.59 -4.26
C SER A 49 0.85 16.31 -4.70
N THR A 50 0.79 17.62 -4.47
CA THR A 50 -0.34 18.49 -4.82
C THR A 50 0.21 19.81 -5.33
N ASP A 51 -0.44 20.42 -6.32
CA ASP A 51 0.06 21.62 -7.00
C ASP A 51 0.33 22.82 -6.06
N ASP A 52 -0.33 22.85 -4.89
CA ASP A 52 -0.19 23.91 -3.89
C ASP A 52 0.64 23.53 -2.63
N TYR A 53 1.02 22.26 -2.46
CA TYR A 53 1.72 21.79 -1.26
C TYR A 53 2.96 20.93 -1.57
N LYS A 54 4.04 21.18 -0.81
CA LYS A 54 5.30 20.41 -0.83
C LYS A 54 5.06 18.92 -0.59
N ASP A 55 5.88 18.10 -1.23
CA ASP A 55 5.80 16.64 -1.16
C ASP A 55 5.74 16.15 0.30
N ILE A 56 4.61 15.53 0.64
CA ILE A 56 4.35 15.02 1.97
C ILE A 56 4.54 13.50 1.95
N SER A 57 5.28 12.95 2.92
CA SER A 57 5.55 11.52 2.99
C SER A 57 5.31 10.91 4.37
N THR A 58 4.98 9.63 4.39
CA THR A 58 4.85 8.82 5.60
C THR A 58 5.42 7.42 5.40
N SER A 59 5.86 6.82 6.50
CA SER A 59 6.26 5.42 6.54
C SER A 59 5.08 4.53 6.92
N TYR A 60 5.04 3.30 6.39
CA TYR A 60 4.03 2.32 6.78
C TYR A 60 4.60 0.91 6.87
N ILE A 61 4.02 0.11 7.74
CA ILE A 61 4.17 -1.35 7.70
C ILE A 61 3.00 -1.95 6.94
N LYS A 62 3.27 -3.00 6.17
CA LYS A 62 2.28 -3.74 5.41
C LYS A 62 2.44 -5.22 5.71
N GLY A 63 1.35 -5.85 6.14
CA GLY A 63 1.28 -7.29 6.34
C GLY A 63 0.17 -7.89 5.50
N GLY A 64 0.27 -9.19 5.19
CA GLY A 64 -0.81 -9.81 4.42
C GLY A 64 -0.54 -11.23 3.98
N GLY A 65 -1.44 -11.71 3.12
CA GLY A 65 -1.35 -13.02 2.49
C GLY A 65 -1.67 -12.93 1.00
N ILE A 66 -0.91 -13.66 0.19
CA ILE A 66 -1.15 -13.81 -1.25
C ILE A 66 -1.61 -15.24 -1.50
N LEU A 67 -2.79 -15.42 -2.07
CA LEU A 67 -3.29 -16.70 -2.55
C LEU A 67 -3.09 -16.76 -4.06
N GLY A 68 -2.21 -17.66 -4.50
CA GLY A 68 -1.95 -17.95 -5.91
C GLY A 68 -2.62 -19.25 -6.33
N ILE A 69 -3.28 -19.24 -7.49
CA ILE A 69 -3.78 -20.45 -8.17
C ILE A 69 -3.06 -20.56 -9.52
N ASN A 70 -2.29 -21.63 -9.69
CA ASN A 70 -1.55 -21.91 -10.91
C ASN A 70 -2.52 -22.48 -11.96
N ILE A 71 -2.70 -21.76 -13.07
CA ILE A 71 -3.54 -22.21 -14.18
C ILE A 71 -2.69 -23.01 -15.18
N THR A 72 -1.46 -22.58 -15.42
CA THR A 72 -0.49 -23.24 -16.29
C THR A 72 0.90 -23.13 -15.65
N HIS A 73 1.89 -23.86 -16.17
CA HIS A 73 3.27 -23.91 -15.67
C HIS A 73 3.95 -22.54 -15.53
N ASN A 74 3.46 -21.51 -16.23
CA ASN A 74 4.06 -20.18 -16.29
C ASN A 74 3.05 -19.06 -15.95
N PHE A 75 1.81 -19.41 -15.61
CA PHE A 75 0.73 -18.44 -15.45
C PHE A 75 -0.14 -18.79 -14.24
N SER A 76 -0.27 -17.82 -13.34
CA SER A 76 -1.07 -17.95 -12.13
C SER A 76 -1.92 -16.71 -11.90
N ILE A 77 -3.12 -16.92 -11.35
CA ILE A 77 -3.94 -15.83 -10.83
C ILE A 77 -3.61 -15.65 -9.34
N MET A 78 -3.60 -14.41 -8.86
CA MET A 78 -3.30 -14.10 -7.47
C MET A 78 -4.36 -13.19 -6.86
N GLY A 79 -4.81 -13.54 -5.66
CA GLY A 79 -5.55 -12.67 -4.76
C GLY A 79 -4.66 -12.26 -3.59
N HIS A 80 -4.63 -10.98 -3.25
CA HIS A 80 -3.84 -10.42 -2.15
C HIS A 80 -4.81 -9.86 -1.12
N LEU A 81 -4.62 -10.24 0.14
CA LEU A 81 -5.18 -9.55 1.29
C LEU A 81 -4.05 -8.79 1.96
N ASN A 82 -4.21 -7.49 2.10
CA ASN A 82 -3.20 -6.59 2.65
C ASN A 82 -3.78 -5.87 3.87
N PHE A 83 -2.94 -5.56 4.84
CA PHE A 83 -3.22 -4.68 5.96
C PHE A 83 -2.12 -3.62 6.00
N TYR A 84 -2.50 -2.35 5.95
CA TYR A 84 -1.61 -1.20 5.99
C TYR A 84 -1.74 -0.50 7.34
N ALA A 85 -0.61 -0.27 8.00
CA ALA A 85 -0.54 0.59 9.17
C ALA A 85 0.55 1.64 8.91
N PRO A 86 0.15 2.84 8.43
CA PRO A 86 0.99 4.03 8.49
C PRO A 86 1.39 4.29 9.92
N PHE A 87 2.63 4.70 10.14
CA PHE A 87 3.13 5.04 11.46
C PHE A 87 4.13 6.19 11.38
N GLY A 88 4.14 6.98 12.44
CA GLY A 88 4.96 8.17 12.52
C GLY A 88 4.20 9.43 12.11
N ASN A 89 4.83 10.54 12.46
CA ASN A 89 4.39 11.86 12.07
C ASN A 89 4.65 12.07 10.57
N VAL A 90 4.01 13.09 10.03
CA VAL A 90 4.08 13.42 8.62
C VAL A 90 5.34 14.24 8.35
N ASP A 91 6.17 13.78 7.42
CA ASP A 91 7.39 14.51 7.03
C ASP A 91 7.09 15.39 5.80
N THR A 92 7.33 16.69 5.93
CA THR A 92 7.26 17.69 4.85
C THR A 92 8.66 18.19 4.53
N GLU A 93 9.00 18.36 3.27
CA GLU A 93 10.29 18.94 2.86
C GLU A 93 10.19 20.46 2.69
N THR A 94 11.04 21.23 3.38
CA THR A 94 11.12 22.70 3.25
C THR A 94 11.84 23.10 1.96
N GLU A 95 11.77 24.36 1.55
CA GLU A 95 12.36 24.85 0.28
C GLU A 95 13.89 24.70 0.27
N ASP A 96 14.48 24.62 1.45
CA ASP A 96 15.91 24.40 1.69
C ASP A 96 16.30 22.91 1.79
N GLY A 97 15.36 21.97 1.60
CA GLY A 97 15.59 20.52 1.68
C GLY A 97 15.51 19.93 3.10
N ASP A 98 15.15 20.75 4.09
CA ASP A 98 15.02 20.31 5.48
C ASP A 98 13.68 19.63 5.73
N LYS A 99 13.70 18.44 6.34
CA LYS A 99 12.51 17.71 6.74
C LYS A 99 11.92 18.30 8.02
N VAL A 100 10.70 18.80 7.93
CA VAL A 100 9.89 19.23 9.08
C VAL A 100 8.88 18.14 9.36
N THR A 101 8.90 17.67 10.60
CA THR A 101 7.94 16.68 11.09
C THR A 101 6.73 17.43 11.66
N GLU A 102 5.56 17.25 11.04
CA GLU A 102 4.31 17.88 11.44
C GLU A 102 3.66 17.17 12.64
N ASP A 103 2.89 17.90 13.45
CA ASP A 103 2.27 17.39 14.69
C ASP A 103 0.96 16.60 14.47
N PHE A 104 0.55 16.37 13.21
CA PHE A 104 -0.62 15.56 12.89
C PHE A 104 -0.23 14.16 12.38
N THR A 105 -1.12 13.18 12.54
CA THR A 105 -0.88 11.82 12.02
C THR A 105 -1.41 11.68 10.60
N TRP A 106 -0.74 10.87 9.78
CA TRP A 106 -1.15 10.61 8.40
C TRP A 106 -2.61 10.12 8.29
N THR A 107 -3.06 9.35 9.27
CA THR A 107 -4.42 8.80 9.33
C THR A 107 -5.48 9.81 9.76
N ASP A 108 -5.10 10.92 10.40
CA ASP A 108 -6.04 12.00 10.72
C ASP A 108 -6.37 12.83 9.47
N GLN A 109 -5.36 13.08 8.63
CA GLN A 109 -5.52 13.81 7.37
C GLN A 109 -6.09 12.93 6.25
N PHE A 110 -5.70 11.65 6.21
CA PHE A 110 -6.12 10.70 5.18
C PHE A 110 -6.68 9.42 5.81
N THR A 111 -7.92 9.49 6.26
CA THR A 111 -8.62 8.44 7.05
C THR A 111 -8.62 7.07 6.39
N ASP A 112 -8.74 6.98 5.06
CA ASP A 112 -8.89 5.70 4.34
C ASP A 112 -7.57 5.09 3.84
N ARG A 113 -6.43 5.63 4.29
CA ARG A 113 -5.09 5.18 3.90
C ARG A 113 -4.52 4.07 4.78
N SER A 114 -5.16 3.79 5.92
CA SER A 114 -4.87 2.66 6.80
C SER A 114 -5.89 1.51 6.64
N GLY A 115 -5.58 0.34 7.19
CA GLY A 115 -6.50 -0.79 7.24
C GLY A 115 -6.37 -1.81 6.10
N MET A 116 -7.43 -2.58 5.88
CA MET A 116 -7.42 -3.72 4.96
C MET A 116 -7.57 -3.30 3.49
N SER A 117 -6.94 -4.04 2.57
CA SER A 117 -7.18 -3.92 1.13
C SER A 117 -7.11 -5.26 0.43
N MET A 118 -7.81 -5.37 -0.70
CA MET A 118 -7.85 -6.56 -1.53
C MET A 118 -7.37 -6.23 -2.93
N MET A 119 -6.38 -6.97 -3.43
CA MET A 119 -5.88 -6.79 -4.80
C MET A 119 -5.93 -8.09 -5.57
N PHE A 120 -6.21 -8.01 -6.85
CA PHE A 120 -6.13 -9.15 -7.77
C PHE A 120 -5.10 -8.87 -8.86
N GLY A 121 -4.36 -9.90 -9.24
CA GLY A 121 -3.28 -9.80 -10.22
C GLY A 121 -2.97 -11.13 -10.88
N LEU A 122 -2.04 -11.06 -11.83
CA LEU A 122 -1.52 -12.20 -12.57
C LEU A 122 -0.04 -12.35 -12.26
N ARG A 123 0.44 -13.59 -12.17
CA ARG A 123 1.86 -13.94 -12.03
C ARG A 123 2.30 -14.66 -13.30
N LEU A 124 3.39 -14.17 -13.88
CA LEU A 124 4.10 -14.84 -14.97
C LEU A 124 5.43 -15.36 -14.42
N GLU A 125 5.68 -16.65 -14.59
CA GLU A 125 6.93 -17.31 -14.20
C GLU A 125 7.67 -17.71 -15.48
N PHE A 126 8.96 -17.36 -15.59
CA PHE A 126 9.81 -17.63 -16.75
C PHE A 126 10.93 -18.61 -16.38
#